data_AF-A0AA39W1B5-F1
#
_entry.id   AF-A0AA39W1B5-F1
#
_cell.length_a   1.000
_cell.length_b   1.000
_cell.length_c   1.000
_cell.angle_alpha   90.00
_cell.angle_beta   90.00
_cell.angle_gamma   90.00
#
_symmetry.space_group_name_H-M   'P 1'
#
loop_
_entity.id
_entity.type
_entity.pdbx_description
1 polymer ?
#
loop_
_entity_poly.entity_id
_entity_poly.type
_entity_poly.pdbx_seq_one_letter_code
_entity_poly.pdbx_strand_id
1 'polypeptide(L)'
;MIQPIRVHGMLIYNLLKRQLICPEEEKDDEMWFGLGEKKARFGREEFCLCSGLNMGTLPEGFQEKEEVSKESILTRYFVDENPSIELLEATFNRLTEPLEGDDALKMGYLLMVSQFFGMDEARTAIPSWVLSLVEDIDAFESFPWGSYIFDVTLCCLKNAAEKTHSKVKRQWREERRE
;
A
#
# COMPACT_ATOMS: atom_id res chain seq x y z
N MET A 1 4.21 -2.24 -23.62
CA MET A 1 5.22 -2.31 -22.53
C MET A 1 5.17 -0.97 -21.80
N ILE A 2 4.47 -0.91 -20.66
CA ILE A 2 4.37 0.31 -19.86
C ILE A 2 5.74 0.50 -19.20
N GLN A 3 6.37 1.65 -19.42
CA GLN A 3 7.65 1.96 -18.76
C GLN A 3 7.41 2.06 -17.25
N PRO A 4 8.26 1.43 -16.41
CA PRO A 4 8.11 1.57 -14.97
C PRO A 4 8.28 3.05 -14.61
N ILE A 5 7.31 3.59 -13.88
CA ILE A 5 7.38 4.95 -13.35
C ILE A 5 8.57 5.00 -12.40
N ARG A 6 9.68 5.63 -12.82
CA ARG A 6 10.82 5.90 -11.93
C ARG A 6 10.44 7.02 -10.99
N VAL A 7 9.89 6.64 -9.83
CA VAL A 7 9.74 7.54 -8.70
C VAL A 7 11.14 7.99 -8.28
N HIS A 8 11.43 9.27 -8.46
CA HIS A 8 12.71 9.82 -8.04
C HIS A 8 12.68 9.95 -6.51
N GLY A 9 13.21 8.96 -5.80
CA GLY A 9 13.25 8.95 -4.34
C GLY A 9 13.86 10.22 -3.73
N MET A 10 14.72 10.91 -4.48
CA MET A 10 15.26 12.23 -4.12
C MET A 10 14.18 13.32 -4.01
N LEU A 11 13.14 13.30 -4.86
CA LEU A 11 12.02 14.25 -4.77
C LEU A 11 11.21 14.01 -3.50
N ILE A 12 10.87 12.74 -3.22
CA ILE A 12 10.16 12.36 -1.99
C ILE A 12 10.98 12.75 -0.77
N TYR A 13 12.27 12.42 -0.74
CA TYR A 13 13.16 12.79 0.36
C TYR A 13 13.23 14.31 0.61
N ASN A 14 13.35 15.12 -0.46
CA ASN A 14 13.37 16.57 -0.33
C ASN A 14 12.00 17.14 0.08
N LEU A 15 10.90 16.52 -0.31
CA LEU A 15 9.57 16.87 0.15
C LEU A 15 9.39 16.57 1.63
N LEU A 16 9.78 15.36 2.09
CA LEU A 16 9.68 14.94 3.49
C LEU A 16 10.50 15.84 4.43
N LYS A 17 11.66 16.36 3.99
CA LYS A 17 12.43 17.37 4.75
C LYS A 17 11.66 18.66 5.04
N ARG A 18 10.65 18.97 4.22
CA ARG A 18 9.83 20.17 4.32
C ARG A 18 8.54 19.94 5.10
N GLN A 19 8.39 18.78 5.75
CA GLN A 19 7.26 18.51 6.63
C GLN A 19 7.19 19.58 7.73
N LEU A 20 5.99 20.12 7.92
CA LEU A 20 5.65 21.02 9.00
C LEU A 20 5.10 20.17 10.15
N ILE A 21 5.72 20.27 11.33
CA ILE A 21 5.25 19.61 12.55
C ILE A 21 4.70 20.70 13.46
N CYS A 22 3.38 20.73 13.62
CA CYS A 22 2.67 21.63 14.53
C CYS A 22 2.14 20.79 15.69
N PRO A 23 2.80 20.78 16.86
CA PRO A 23 2.46 19.88 17.98
C PRO A 23 1.02 20.07 18.52
N GLU A 24 0.43 21.25 18.28
CA GLU A 24 -0.91 21.61 18.75
C GLU A 24 -2.01 21.25 17.74
N GLU A 25 -1.65 20.92 16.49
CA GLU A 25 -2.58 20.66 15.37
C GLU A 25 -2.23 19.36 14.63
N GLU A 26 -1.44 18.48 15.25
CA GLU A 26 -1.05 17.20 14.65
C GLU A 26 -2.30 16.30 14.55
N LYS A 27 -2.91 16.31 13.38
CA LYS A 27 -3.94 15.35 13.03
C LYS A 27 -3.29 14.04 12.59
N ASP A 28 -3.76 12.94 13.16
CA ASP A 28 -3.20 11.62 12.86
C ASP A 28 -3.40 11.20 11.39
N ASP A 29 -4.35 11.81 10.69
CA ASP A 29 -4.76 11.48 9.32
C ASP A 29 -4.26 12.47 8.24
N GLU A 30 -3.28 13.33 8.55
CA GLU A 30 -2.75 14.31 7.58
C GLU A 30 -1.23 14.52 7.71
N MET A 31 -0.62 15.00 6.63
CA MET A 31 0.73 15.58 6.62
C MET A 31 0.72 16.95 5.95
N TRP A 32 1.50 17.88 6.50
CA TRP A 32 1.64 19.24 5.98
C TRP A 32 3.08 19.50 5.53
N PHE A 33 3.25 20.20 4.41
CA PHE A 33 4.56 20.49 3.80
C PHE A 33 4.69 21.97 3.44
N GLY A 34 5.84 22.57 3.75
CA GLY A 34 6.18 23.93 3.33
C GLY A 34 6.80 23.95 1.93
N LEU A 35 6.12 24.55 0.96
CA LEU A 35 6.59 24.67 -0.42
C LEU A 35 6.70 26.15 -0.81
N GLY A 36 7.88 26.73 -0.57
CA GLY A 36 8.08 28.18 -0.73
C GLY A 36 7.24 28.93 0.29
N GLU A 37 6.39 29.84 -0.17
CA GLU A 37 5.45 30.60 0.67
C GLU A 37 4.11 29.87 0.89
N LYS A 38 3.91 28.71 0.25
CA LYS A 38 2.67 27.94 0.32
C LYS A 38 2.81 26.76 1.28
N LYS A 39 1.68 26.36 1.88
CA LYS A 39 1.54 25.09 2.59
C LYS A 39 0.77 24.13 1.70
N ALA A 40 1.25 22.89 1.60
CA ALA A 40 0.57 21.79 0.93
C ALA A 40 0.16 20.76 1.96
N ARG A 41 -1.06 20.23 1.82
CA ARG A 41 -1.58 19.15 2.65
C ARG A 41 -1.61 17.85 1.85
N PHE A 42 -1.34 16.74 2.53
CA PHE A 42 -1.61 15.40 2.06
C PHE A 42 -2.46 14.69 3.10
N GLY A 43 -3.72 14.46 2.78
CA GLY A 43 -4.67 13.71 3.60
C GLY A 43 -5.56 12.79 2.76
N ARG A 44 -6.65 12.32 3.36
CA ARG A 44 -7.61 11.39 2.73
C ARG A 44 -8.18 11.92 1.42
N GLU A 45 -8.50 13.21 1.36
CA GLU A 45 -9.10 13.83 0.17
C GLU A 45 -8.11 13.84 -1.00
N GLU A 46 -6.88 14.31 -0.80
CA GLU A 46 -5.87 14.31 -1.86
C GLU A 46 -5.53 12.89 -2.31
N PHE A 47 -5.50 11.93 -1.38
CA PHE A 47 -5.25 10.53 -1.70
C PHE A 47 -6.38 9.92 -2.54
N CYS A 48 -7.64 10.14 -2.16
CA CYS A 48 -8.81 9.65 -2.90
C CYS A 48 -8.86 10.27 -4.31
N LEU A 49 -8.62 11.58 -4.42
CA LEU A 49 -8.58 12.26 -5.73
C LEU A 49 -7.51 11.70 -6.66
N CYS A 50 -6.33 11.33 -6.13
CA CYS A 50 -5.23 10.78 -6.94
C CYS A 50 -5.43 9.31 -7.30
N SER A 51 -5.90 8.50 -6.35
CA SER A 51 -6.00 7.04 -6.51
C SER A 51 -7.30 6.59 -7.16
N GLY A 52 -8.37 7.37 -7.02
CA GLY A 52 -9.72 6.98 -7.42
C GLY A 52 -10.31 5.84 -6.57
N LEU A 53 -9.63 5.41 -5.51
CA LEU A 53 -10.08 4.32 -4.64
C LEU A 53 -11.19 4.79 -3.72
N ASN A 54 -12.09 3.87 -3.39
CA ASN A 54 -13.20 4.11 -2.48
C ASN A 54 -12.70 4.30 -1.04
N MET A 55 -13.15 5.37 -0.42
CA MET A 55 -12.92 5.65 0.99
C MET A 55 -14.13 5.17 1.80
N GLY A 56 -13.88 4.65 3.00
CA GLY A 56 -14.94 4.18 3.90
C GLY A 56 -14.42 3.67 5.24
N THR A 57 -15.34 3.22 6.08
CA THR A 57 -15.01 2.59 7.37
C THR A 57 -14.53 1.17 7.13
N LEU A 58 -13.34 0.83 7.63
CA LEU A 58 -12.85 -0.55 7.56
C LEU A 58 -13.75 -1.46 8.43
N PRO A 59 -14.17 -2.63 7.92
CA PRO A 59 -14.95 -3.58 8.71
C PRO A 59 -14.18 -3.99 9.97
N GLU A 60 -14.85 -4.10 11.12
CA GLU A 60 -14.21 -4.61 12.33
C GLU A 60 -13.76 -6.06 12.10
N GLY A 61 -12.55 -6.41 12.58
CA GLY A 61 -12.03 -7.77 12.45
C GLY A 61 -11.65 -8.20 11.04
N PHE A 62 -11.61 -7.32 10.03
CA PHE A 62 -11.32 -7.71 8.64
C PHE A 62 -9.96 -8.40 8.43
N GLN A 63 -9.02 -8.26 9.37
CA GLN A 63 -7.70 -8.91 9.33
C GLN A 63 -7.68 -10.25 10.07
N GLU A 64 -8.78 -10.64 10.70
CA GLU A 64 -8.90 -11.94 11.36
C GLU A 64 -8.76 -13.05 10.32
N LYS A 65 -8.19 -14.18 10.75
CA LYS A 65 -8.00 -15.31 9.85
C LYS A 65 -9.34 -15.96 9.58
N GLU A 66 -9.86 -15.76 8.38
CA GLU A 66 -10.96 -16.56 7.86
C GLU A 66 -10.43 -17.88 7.30
N GLU A 67 -11.20 -18.96 7.48
CA GLU A 67 -10.91 -20.23 6.84
C GLU A 67 -11.04 -20.09 5.33
N VAL A 68 -9.94 -20.29 4.61
CA VAL A 68 -9.96 -20.30 3.15
C VAL A 68 -10.68 -21.57 2.69
N SER A 69 -11.69 -21.40 1.84
CA SER A 69 -12.46 -22.52 1.27
C SER A 69 -11.57 -23.51 0.52
N LYS A 70 -11.95 -24.79 0.54
CA LYS A 70 -11.30 -25.86 -0.25
C LYS A 70 -11.44 -25.66 -1.76
N GLU A 71 -12.36 -24.81 -2.21
CA GLU A 71 -12.59 -24.46 -3.62
C GLU A 71 -12.09 -23.05 -3.96
N SER A 72 -11.19 -22.49 -3.15
CA SER A 72 -10.60 -21.18 -3.38
C SER A 72 -9.59 -21.17 -4.54
N ILE A 73 -9.26 -19.98 -5.00
CA ILE A 73 -8.15 -19.74 -5.92
C ILE A 73 -6.82 -20.23 -5.34
N LEU A 74 -6.67 -20.23 -4.00
CA LEU A 74 -5.49 -20.80 -3.32
C LEU A 74 -5.35 -22.28 -3.59
N THR A 75 -6.40 -23.06 -3.38
CA THR A 75 -6.34 -24.51 -3.58
C THR A 75 -6.25 -24.87 -5.05
N ARG A 76 -6.88 -24.08 -5.95
CA ARG A 76 -6.83 -24.33 -7.39
C ARG A 76 -5.47 -24.04 -8.03
N TYR A 77 -4.78 -22.95 -7.63
CA TYR A 77 -3.59 -22.48 -8.34
C TYR A 77 -2.30 -22.45 -7.51
N PHE A 78 -2.39 -22.57 -6.18
CA PHE A 78 -1.25 -22.43 -5.28
C PHE A 78 -1.03 -23.63 -4.34
N VAL A 79 -1.80 -24.73 -4.48
CA VAL A 79 -1.58 -26.05 -3.85
C VAL A 79 -1.07 -25.96 -2.39
N ASP A 80 -1.86 -25.30 -1.54
CA ASP A 80 -1.60 -25.11 -0.10
C ASP A 80 -0.36 -24.26 0.27
N GLU A 81 0.22 -23.55 -0.70
CA GLU A 81 1.20 -22.48 -0.43
C GLU A 81 0.48 -21.14 -0.27
N ASN A 82 0.90 -20.33 0.71
CA ASN A 82 0.49 -18.93 0.77
C ASN A 82 1.29 -18.17 -0.30
N PRO A 83 0.68 -17.71 -1.41
CA PRO A 83 1.43 -17.19 -2.53
C PRO A 83 2.17 -15.91 -2.17
N SER A 84 3.43 -15.84 -2.57
CA SER A 84 4.15 -14.57 -2.67
C SER A 84 3.66 -13.77 -3.86
N ILE A 85 3.95 -12.47 -3.87
CA ILE A 85 3.70 -11.60 -5.03
C ILE A 85 4.40 -12.15 -6.28
N GLU A 86 5.65 -12.59 -6.15
CA GLU A 86 6.41 -13.21 -7.25
C GLU A 86 5.74 -14.47 -7.78
N LEU A 87 5.24 -15.35 -6.89
CA LEU A 87 4.54 -16.56 -7.31
C LEU A 87 3.23 -16.23 -8.03
N LEU A 88 2.48 -15.22 -7.54
CA LEU A 88 1.26 -14.75 -8.19
C LEU A 88 1.54 -14.23 -9.60
N GLU A 89 2.53 -13.34 -9.77
CA GLU A 89 2.93 -12.81 -11.07
C GLU A 89 3.41 -13.92 -12.01
N ALA A 90 4.24 -14.84 -11.51
CA ALA A 90 4.75 -15.94 -12.30
C ALA A 90 3.63 -16.91 -12.71
N THR A 91 2.68 -17.19 -11.83
CA THR A 91 1.50 -18.00 -12.14
C THR A 91 0.65 -17.31 -13.20
N PHE A 92 0.31 -16.03 -13.02
CA PHE A 92 -0.46 -15.26 -13.99
C PHE A 92 0.18 -15.25 -15.39
N ASN A 93 1.50 -15.02 -15.46
CA ASN A 93 2.22 -14.99 -16.74
C ASN A 93 2.35 -16.36 -17.42
N ARG A 94 2.21 -17.46 -16.67
CA ARG A 94 2.26 -18.83 -17.21
C ARG A 94 0.90 -19.33 -17.70
N LEU A 95 -0.19 -18.58 -17.44
CA LEU A 95 -1.52 -18.98 -17.88
C LEU A 95 -1.60 -18.94 -19.41
N THR A 96 -1.65 -20.12 -20.01
CA THR A 96 -1.87 -20.30 -21.44
C THR A 96 -3.33 -20.60 -21.78
N GLU A 97 -4.11 -21.02 -20.78
CA GLU A 97 -5.53 -21.32 -20.91
C GLU A 97 -6.36 -20.29 -20.14
N PRO A 98 -7.60 -20.02 -20.58
CA PRO A 98 -8.53 -19.18 -19.82
C PRO A 98 -8.76 -19.76 -18.42
N LEU A 99 -8.72 -18.89 -17.41
CA LEU A 99 -9.06 -19.26 -16.04
C LEU A 99 -10.55 -19.59 -15.93
N GLU A 100 -10.90 -20.45 -14.98
CA GLU A 100 -12.28 -20.87 -14.76
C GLU A 100 -13.11 -19.77 -14.08
N GLY A 101 -14.34 -19.58 -14.53
CA GLY A 101 -15.29 -18.63 -13.92
C GLY A 101 -14.68 -17.24 -13.74
N ASP A 102 -14.75 -16.73 -12.50
CA ASP A 102 -14.25 -15.41 -12.15
C ASP A 102 -12.78 -15.40 -11.68
N ASP A 103 -12.07 -16.52 -11.78
CA ASP A 103 -10.70 -16.62 -11.24
C ASP A 103 -9.73 -15.67 -11.97
N ALA A 104 -9.99 -15.32 -13.23
CA ALA A 104 -9.24 -14.28 -13.94
C ALA A 104 -9.38 -12.91 -13.27
N LEU A 105 -10.58 -12.57 -12.84
CA LEU A 105 -10.85 -11.32 -12.15
C LEU A 105 -10.18 -11.33 -10.78
N LYS A 106 -10.32 -12.43 -10.03
CA LYS A 106 -9.69 -12.62 -8.72
C LYS A 106 -8.16 -12.53 -8.80
N MET A 107 -7.52 -13.15 -9.79
CA MET A 107 -6.07 -13.00 -10.01
C MET A 107 -5.69 -11.56 -10.33
N GLY A 108 -6.47 -10.88 -11.18
CA GLY A 108 -6.27 -9.47 -11.51
C GLY A 108 -6.35 -8.57 -10.27
N TYR A 109 -7.32 -8.83 -9.38
CA TYR A 109 -7.48 -8.13 -8.12
C TYR A 109 -6.32 -8.37 -7.15
N LEU A 110 -5.87 -9.61 -6.97
CA LEU A 110 -4.69 -9.91 -6.18
C LEU A 110 -3.43 -9.22 -6.72
N LEU A 111 -3.27 -9.19 -8.05
CA LEU A 111 -2.16 -8.50 -8.69
C LEU A 111 -2.23 -6.99 -8.46
N MET A 112 -3.40 -6.38 -8.64
CA MET A 112 -3.59 -4.94 -8.42
C MET A 112 -3.29 -4.56 -6.97
N VAL A 113 -3.89 -5.27 -6.02
CA VAL A 113 -3.75 -4.99 -4.59
C VAL A 113 -2.32 -5.25 -4.11
N SER A 114 -1.64 -6.29 -4.62
CA SER A 114 -0.24 -6.56 -4.29
C SER A 114 0.71 -5.42 -4.70
N GLN A 115 0.41 -4.66 -5.76
CA GLN A 115 1.18 -3.45 -6.10
C GLN A 115 1.03 -2.33 -5.06
N PHE A 116 -0.14 -2.19 -4.45
CA PHE A 116 -0.38 -1.19 -3.40
C PHE A 116 0.22 -1.58 -2.07
N PHE A 117 0.33 -2.88 -1.81
CA PHE A 117 0.93 -3.36 -0.59
C PHE A 117 2.39 -2.94 -0.43
N GLY A 118 3.10 -2.61 -1.52
CA GLY A 118 4.41 -1.93 -1.44
C GLY A 118 5.38 -2.60 -0.47
N MET A 119 5.20 -3.90 -0.26
CA MET A 119 6.01 -4.69 0.64
C MET A 119 7.30 -4.91 -0.13
N ASP A 120 8.38 -4.34 0.41
CA ASP A 120 9.70 -4.13 -0.19
C ASP A 120 10.42 -5.41 -0.66
N GLU A 121 9.73 -6.54 -0.75
CA GLU A 121 10.28 -7.84 -1.10
C GLU A 121 9.28 -8.63 -1.95
N ALA A 122 9.69 -9.01 -3.16
CA ALA A 122 8.95 -9.90 -4.07
C ALA A 122 8.51 -11.23 -3.40
N ARG A 123 9.14 -11.58 -2.28
CA ARG A 123 8.86 -12.76 -1.44
C ARG A 123 7.78 -12.55 -0.39
N THR A 124 7.22 -11.35 -0.27
CA THR A 124 6.16 -11.09 0.70
C THR A 124 4.94 -11.91 0.36
N ALA A 125 4.48 -12.69 1.33
CA ALA A 125 3.28 -13.49 1.19
C ALA A 125 2.04 -12.60 1.24
N ILE A 126 1.06 -12.89 0.40
CA ILE A 126 -0.22 -12.16 0.40
C ILE A 126 -0.91 -12.42 1.76
N PRO A 127 -1.46 -11.39 2.42
CA PRO A 127 -2.18 -11.59 3.66
C PRO A 127 -3.39 -12.51 3.45
N SER A 128 -3.60 -13.47 4.37
CA SER A 128 -4.68 -14.46 4.25
C SER A 128 -6.07 -13.82 4.15
N TRP A 129 -6.31 -12.71 4.86
CA TRP A 129 -7.59 -12.01 4.78
C TRP A 129 -7.89 -11.44 3.38
N VAL A 130 -6.87 -11.05 2.61
CA VAL A 130 -7.04 -10.60 1.22
C VAL A 130 -7.42 -11.79 0.33
N LEU A 131 -6.80 -12.94 0.58
CA LEU A 131 -7.07 -14.18 -0.14
C LEU A 131 -8.47 -14.73 0.16
N SER A 132 -8.97 -14.56 1.39
CA SER A 132 -10.36 -14.86 1.72
C SER A 132 -11.32 -13.85 1.09
N LEU A 133 -11.01 -12.55 1.20
CA LEU A 133 -11.87 -11.48 0.69
C LEU A 133 -12.07 -11.58 -0.83
N VAL A 134 -11.04 -11.95 -1.60
CA VAL A 134 -11.15 -12.03 -3.06
C VAL A 134 -12.05 -13.17 -3.55
N GLU A 135 -12.40 -14.12 -2.68
CA GLU A 135 -13.36 -15.17 -3.04
C GLU A 135 -14.79 -14.62 -3.21
N ASP A 136 -15.12 -13.54 -2.50
CA ASP A 136 -16.36 -12.78 -2.64
C ASP A 136 -16.08 -11.46 -3.36
N ILE A 137 -16.36 -11.45 -4.66
CA ILE A 137 -16.07 -10.30 -5.54
C ILE A 137 -16.83 -9.05 -5.12
N ASP A 138 -18.10 -9.19 -4.71
CA ASP A 138 -18.91 -8.05 -4.28
C ASP A 138 -18.36 -7.46 -2.97
N ALA A 139 -17.94 -8.32 -2.03
CA ALA A 139 -17.26 -7.89 -0.81
C ALA A 139 -15.91 -7.22 -1.11
N PHE A 140 -15.13 -7.78 -2.06
CA PHE A 140 -13.85 -7.22 -2.47
C PHE A 140 -13.99 -5.84 -3.12
N GLU A 141 -14.95 -5.66 -4.03
CA GLU A 141 -15.19 -4.39 -4.72
C GLU A 141 -15.76 -3.32 -3.79
N SER A 142 -16.58 -3.72 -2.81
CA SER A 142 -17.14 -2.81 -1.81
C SER A 142 -16.18 -2.47 -0.67
N PHE A 143 -15.13 -3.28 -0.46
CA PHE A 143 -14.12 -3.05 0.58
C PHE A 143 -13.45 -1.68 0.40
N PRO A 144 -13.27 -0.87 1.47
CA PRO A 144 -12.74 0.49 1.38
C PRO A 144 -11.22 0.50 1.20
N TRP A 145 -10.76 0.04 0.03
CA TRP A 145 -9.34 -0.06 -0.34
C TRP A 145 -8.62 1.28 -0.18
N GLY A 146 -9.28 2.38 -0.52
CA GLY A 146 -8.72 3.71 -0.37
C GLY A 146 -8.36 4.05 1.07
N SER A 147 -9.23 3.70 2.03
CA SER A 147 -8.93 3.90 3.46
C SER A 147 -7.78 3.02 3.94
N TYR A 148 -7.80 1.74 3.59
CA TYR A 148 -6.75 0.81 3.99
C TYR A 148 -5.37 1.24 3.47
N ILE A 149 -5.27 1.52 2.17
CA ILE A 149 -4.01 1.88 1.52
C ILE A 149 -3.55 3.26 1.97
N PHE A 150 -4.48 4.19 2.24
CA PHE A 150 -4.14 5.49 2.81
C PHE A 150 -3.46 5.36 4.17
N ASP A 151 -4.02 4.56 5.09
CA ASP A 151 -3.46 4.40 6.44
C ASP A 151 -2.04 3.80 6.38
N VAL A 152 -1.84 2.79 5.52
CA VAL A 152 -0.52 2.21 5.25
C VAL A 152 0.44 3.26 4.69
N THR A 153 0.02 4.00 3.66
CA THR A 153 0.83 5.02 2.98
C THR A 153 1.24 6.12 3.95
N LEU A 154 0.30 6.64 4.74
CA LEU A 154 0.53 7.71 5.70
C LEU A 154 1.50 7.27 6.79
N CYS A 155 1.34 6.05 7.33
CA CYS A 155 2.26 5.46 8.30
C CYS A 155 3.68 5.37 7.73
N CYS A 156 3.84 4.86 6.51
CA CYS A 156 5.13 4.77 5.84
C CYS A 156 5.79 6.15 5.63
N LEU A 157 5.01 7.16 5.20
CA LEU A 157 5.51 8.52 4.99
C LEU A 157 5.93 9.20 6.30
N LYS A 158 5.13 9.07 7.38
CA LYS A 158 5.48 9.59 8.71
C LYS A 158 6.78 8.96 9.23
N ASN A 159 6.89 7.64 9.16
CA ASN A 159 8.11 6.91 9.54
C ASN A 159 9.34 7.34 8.71
N ALA A 160 9.17 7.57 7.41
CA ALA A 160 10.25 8.04 6.54
C ALA A 160 10.66 9.49 6.87
N ALA A 161 9.70 10.35 7.23
CA ALA A 161 9.96 11.72 7.63
C ALA A 161 10.73 11.78 8.96
N GLU A 162 10.33 11.02 9.98
CA GLU A 162 11.03 10.93 11.27
C GLU A 162 12.50 10.50 11.12
N LYS A 163 12.75 9.48 10.29
CA LYS A 163 14.12 9.03 9.96
C LYS A 163 14.92 10.14 9.28
N THR A 164 14.27 10.92 8.41
CA THR A 164 14.89 12.05 7.71
C THR A 164 15.24 13.18 8.68
N HIS A 165 14.32 13.58 9.56
CA HIS A 165 14.55 14.59 10.61
C HIS A 165 15.67 14.17 11.57
N SER A 166 15.70 12.90 11.95
CA SER A 166 16.74 12.35 12.83
C SER A 166 18.14 12.43 12.22
N LYS A 167 18.28 12.11 10.92
CA LYS A 167 19.55 12.24 10.18
C LYS A 167 20.01 13.69 10.09
N VAL A 168 19.09 14.61 9.77
CA VAL A 168 19.38 16.05 9.73
C VAL A 168 19.89 16.51 11.10
N LYS A 169 19.15 16.28 12.18
CA LYS A 169 19.56 16.67 13.55
C LYS A 169 20.92 16.10 13.98
N ARG A 170 21.33 14.93 13.46
CA ARG A 170 22.65 14.35 13.74
C ARG A 170 23.75 15.09 13.00
N GLN A 171 23.57 15.33 11.70
CA GLN A 171 24.53 16.06 10.86
C GLN A 171 24.81 17.47 11.42
N TRP A 172 23.77 18.23 11.78
CA TRP A 172 23.92 19.55 12.41
C TRP A 172 24.70 19.53 13.73
N ARG A 173 24.69 18.41 14.47
CA ARG A 173 25.43 18.26 15.74
C ARG A 173 26.90 17.89 15.53
N GLU A 174 27.21 17.21 14.43
CA GLU A 174 28.57 16.86 14.03
C GLU A 174 29.29 18.10 13.46
N GLU A 175 28.63 18.86 12.57
CA GLU A 175 29.15 20.12 11.97
C GLU A 175 29.38 21.25 12.97
N ARG A 176 28.81 21.20 14.19
CA ARG A 176 29.03 22.20 15.26
C ARG A 176 30.09 21.80 16.29
N ARG A 177 30.67 20.60 16.17
CA ARG A 177 31.75 20.10 17.03
C ARG A 177 33.13 20.17 16.36
N GLU A 178 33.17 20.40 15.06
CA GLU A 178 34.36 20.75 14.27
C GLU A 178 34.56 22.27 14.21
#